data_AF-A0AAT9N2D3-F1
#
_entry.id   AF-A0AAT9N2D3-F1
#
_cell.length_a   1.000
_cell.length_b   1.000
_cell.length_c   1.000
_cell.angle_alpha   90.00
_cell.angle_beta   90.00
_cell.angle_gamma   90.00
#
_symmetry.space_group_name_H-M   'P 1'
#
loop_
_entity.id
_entity.type
_entity.pdbx_description
1 polymer ?
#
loop_
_entity_poly.entity_id
_entity_poly.type
_entity_poly.pdbx_seq_one_letter_code
_entity_poly.pdbx_strand_id
1 'polypeptide(L)'
;MQPFGVLDRYIGKTIFTTIMMTLFMLVSLSGIIKFVDQLKKAGQGNYDALGAGMYTLLSVPKDIQIFFPMAALLGALLGLGMLAQRSELVVMQASGFTRMQVALSVMKTAIPLVLLTMAIGEWVAPQGEQMARNYRAQAMYGGSLLSTQQGLWAKDGNNFVYIERVKGDEELAGISIYAFNDQRRLQSVRYAASAKFDPEHKVWRLSQVDESDLQNPKQITGSQTVSGTWKTNLTPDKLGVVALDPDALSISGLHNYVKYLKSSGQDAGRYQLNMWSKIFQPLSVAVMMLMALSFIFGPLRSVPMGVRVVTGISFGFVFYVLDQIFGPLTLVYGIPPIVGALLPSASFFLISLWLMLRKS
;
A
#
# COMPACT_ATOMS: atom_id res chain seq x y z
N MET A 1 4.86 6.50 -39.26
CA MET A 1 4.14 5.27 -38.84
C MET A 1 3.33 5.61 -37.61
N GLN A 2 1.99 5.52 -37.64
CA GLN A 2 1.20 5.81 -36.45
C GLN A 2 1.43 4.71 -35.41
N PRO A 3 1.81 5.04 -34.15
CA PRO A 3 2.13 4.04 -33.13
C PRO A 3 0.92 3.17 -32.72
N PHE A 4 -0.30 3.61 -33.02
CA PHE A 4 -1.55 2.90 -32.78
C PHE A 4 -2.31 2.69 -34.09
N GLY A 5 -2.39 1.44 -34.55
CA GLY A 5 -3.28 1.07 -35.66
C GLY A 5 -4.76 1.11 -35.27
N VAL A 6 -5.65 0.98 -36.26
CA VAL A 6 -7.11 0.93 -36.03
C VAL A 6 -7.49 -0.29 -35.18
N LEU A 7 -6.93 -1.46 -35.50
CA LEU A 7 -7.14 -2.70 -34.73
C LEU A 7 -6.58 -2.59 -33.30
N ASP A 8 -5.41 -1.94 -33.14
CA ASP A 8 -4.84 -1.69 -31.81
C ASP A 8 -5.81 -0.88 -30.93
N ARG A 9 -6.38 0.20 -31.50
CA ARG A 9 -7.33 1.05 -30.80
C ARG A 9 -8.65 0.34 -30.51
N TYR A 10 -9.11 -0.51 -31.43
CA TYR A 10 -10.34 -1.28 -31.26
C TYR A 10 -10.21 -2.32 -30.13
N ILE A 11 -9.19 -3.18 -30.20
CA ILE A 11 -8.89 -4.17 -29.16
C ILE A 11 -8.69 -3.46 -27.83
N GLY A 12 -7.92 -2.37 -27.85
CA GLY A 12 -7.62 -1.59 -26.67
C GLY A 12 -8.82 -0.94 -26.01
N LYS A 13 -9.73 -0.34 -26.80
CA LYS A 13 -10.96 0.24 -26.28
C LYS A 13 -11.81 -0.83 -25.61
N THR A 14 -11.97 -1.99 -26.23
CA THR A 14 -12.78 -3.10 -25.70
C THR A 14 -12.20 -3.67 -24.40
N ILE A 15 -10.88 -3.88 -24.34
CA ILE A 15 -10.21 -4.38 -23.14
C ILE A 15 -10.23 -3.32 -22.03
N PHE A 16 -9.96 -2.06 -22.35
CA PHE A 16 -9.97 -0.99 -21.36
C PHE A 16 -11.35 -0.82 -20.72
N THR A 17 -12.43 -0.79 -21.51
CA THR A 17 -13.79 -0.65 -20.97
C THR A 17 -14.18 -1.84 -20.10
N THR A 18 -13.85 -3.06 -20.50
CA THR A 18 -14.16 -4.26 -19.72
C THR A 18 -13.37 -4.34 -18.43
N ILE A 19 -12.08 -3.95 -18.43
CA ILE A 19 -11.28 -3.82 -17.21
C ILE A 19 -11.88 -2.78 -16.27
N MET A 20 -12.23 -1.59 -16.77
CA MET A 20 -12.83 -0.53 -15.92
C MET A 20 -14.19 -0.95 -15.35
N MET A 21 -15.06 -1.60 -16.13
CA MET A 21 -16.33 -2.13 -15.63
C MET A 21 -16.13 -3.22 -14.56
N THR A 22 -15.17 -4.11 -14.79
CA THR A 22 -14.84 -5.18 -13.83
C THR A 22 -14.29 -4.59 -12.52
N LEU A 23 -13.38 -3.62 -12.63
CA LEU A 23 -12.81 -2.90 -11.50
C LEU A 23 -13.91 -2.18 -10.71
N PHE A 24 -14.79 -1.46 -11.39
CA PHE A 24 -15.93 -0.80 -10.77
C PHE A 24 -16.80 -1.80 -9.98
N MET A 25 -17.15 -2.94 -10.58
CA MET A 25 -17.94 -3.98 -9.91
C MET A 25 -17.26 -4.52 -8.64
N LEU A 26 -15.96 -4.86 -8.71
CA LEU A 26 -15.21 -5.37 -7.56
C LEU A 26 -15.09 -4.32 -6.44
N VAL A 27 -14.81 -3.08 -6.80
CA VAL A 27 -14.67 -1.96 -5.86
C VAL A 27 -16.01 -1.61 -5.22
N SER A 28 -17.11 -1.61 -5.98
CA SER A 28 -18.45 -1.39 -5.42
C SER A 28 -18.82 -2.47 -4.42
N LEU A 29 -18.55 -3.74 -4.73
CA LEU A 29 -18.80 -4.84 -3.80
C LEU A 29 -17.98 -4.71 -2.51
N SER A 30 -16.68 -4.43 -2.64
CA SER A 30 -15.80 -4.14 -1.49
C SER A 30 -16.29 -2.94 -0.68
N GLY A 31 -16.70 -1.87 -1.36
CA GLY A 31 -17.23 -0.65 -0.74
C GLY A 31 -18.47 -0.92 0.09
N ILE A 32 -19.43 -1.71 -0.41
CA ILE A 32 -20.63 -2.09 0.36
C ILE A 32 -20.22 -2.88 1.62
N ILE A 33 -19.32 -3.85 1.49
CA ILE A 33 -18.85 -4.65 2.63
C ILE A 33 -18.17 -3.75 3.68
N LYS A 34 -17.29 -2.84 3.26
CA LYS A 34 -16.63 -1.88 4.14
C LYS A 34 -17.61 -0.93 4.79
N PHE A 35 -18.58 -0.42 4.05
CA PHE A 35 -19.62 0.47 4.57
C PHE A 35 -20.42 -0.23 5.68
N VAL A 36 -20.83 -1.49 5.46
CA VAL A 36 -21.52 -2.29 6.50
C VAL A 36 -20.62 -2.50 7.72
N ASP A 37 -19.31 -2.76 7.54
CA ASP A 37 -18.38 -2.87 8.67
C ASP A 37 -18.22 -1.55 9.45
N GLN A 38 -18.16 -0.42 8.75
CA GLN A 38 -18.08 0.89 9.39
C GLN A 38 -19.38 1.29 10.07
N LEU A 39 -20.54 0.95 9.50
CA LEU A 39 -21.84 1.19 10.12
C LEU A 39 -21.99 0.47 11.46
N LYS A 40 -21.40 -0.72 11.63
CA LYS A 40 -21.37 -1.41 12.94
C LYS A 40 -20.67 -0.61 14.04
N LYS A 41 -19.82 0.34 13.66
CA LYS A 41 -19.06 1.22 14.57
C LYS A 41 -19.69 2.62 14.67
N ALA A 42 -20.76 2.88 13.92
CA ALA A 42 -21.53 4.12 14.02
C ALA A 42 -22.23 4.22 15.38
N GLY A 43 -22.32 5.44 15.91
CA GLY A 43 -22.84 5.73 17.26
C GLY A 43 -21.76 5.95 18.33
N GLN A 44 -20.48 5.85 17.98
CA GLN A 44 -19.37 6.28 18.84
C GLN A 44 -19.00 7.74 18.55
N GLY A 45 -19.14 8.63 19.53
CA GLY A 45 -18.90 10.06 19.35
C GLY A 45 -19.87 10.70 18.37
N ASN A 46 -19.36 11.48 17.42
CA ASN A 46 -20.13 12.09 16.32
C ASN A 46 -20.01 11.28 15.01
N TYR A 47 -19.67 10.00 15.09
CA TYR A 47 -19.55 9.13 13.92
C TYR A 47 -20.91 8.50 13.56
N ASP A 48 -21.54 9.04 12.52
CA ASP A 48 -22.85 8.65 12.03
C ASP A 48 -22.76 7.83 10.72
N ALA A 49 -23.93 7.51 10.14
CA ALA A 49 -23.99 6.76 8.89
C ALA A 49 -23.37 7.53 7.70
N LEU A 50 -23.48 8.86 7.69
CA LEU A 50 -22.82 9.70 6.69
C LEU A 50 -21.31 9.65 6.84
N GLY A 51 -20.80 9.66 8.08
CA GLY A 51 -19.38 9.51 8.37
C GLY A 51 -18.82 8.16 7.92
N ALA A 52 -19.57 7.07 8.11
CA ALA A 52 -19.23 5.76 7.57
C ALA A 52 -19.20 5.73 6.02
N GLY A 53 -20.14 6.44 5.38
CA GLY A 53 -20.18 6.60 3.93
C GLY A 53 -18.96 7.37 3.41
N MET A 54 -18.62 8.49 4.06
CA MET A 54 -17.46 9.32 3.70
C MET A 54 -16.14 8.55 3.87
N TYR A 55 -15.98 7.82 4.97
CA TYR A 55 -14.82 6.94 5.17
C TYR A 55 -14.67 5.93 4.03
N THR A 56 -15.78 5.28 3.66
CA THR A 56 -15.78 4.28 2.60
C THR A 56 -15.42 4.89 1.26
N LEU A 57 -15.97 6.06 0.94
CA LEU A 57 -15.68 6.78 -0.31
C LEU A 57 -14.21 7.20 -0.42
N LEU A 58 -13.65 7.75 0.67
CA LEU A 58 -12.23 8.12 0.74
C LEU A 58 -11.28 6.92 0.66
N SER A 59 -11.75 5.73 1.04
CA SER A 59 -11.01 4.47 0.95
C SER A 59 -11.11 3.79 -0.43
N VAL A 60 -11.97 4.27 -1.34
CA VAL A 60 -12.15 3.69 -2.69
C VAL A 60 -10.85 3.63 -3.50
N PRO A 61 -10.00 4.68 -3.54
CA PRO A 61 -8.74 4.62 -4.29
C PRO A 61 -7.79 3.50 -3.81
N LYS A 62 -7.82 3.18 -2.52
CA LYS A 62 -7.07 2.06 -1.94
C LYS A 62 -7.62 0.71 -2.44
N ASP A 63 -8.93 0.57 -2.58
CA ASP A 63 -9.55 -0.63 -3.14
C ASP A 63 -9.27 -0.78 -4.63
N ILE A 64 -9.33 0.33 -5.38
CA ILE A 64 -8.91 0.35 -6.79
C ILE A 64 -7.49 -0.20 -6.92
N GLN A 65 -6.58 0.25 -6.07
CA GLN A 65 -5.20 -0.26 -6.04
C GLN A 65 -5.20 -1.77 -5.79
N ILE A 66 -5.83 -2.25 -4.71
CA ILE A 66 -5.80 -3.68 -4.34
C ILE A 66 -6.38 -4.59 -5.43
N PHE A 67 -7.54 -4.24 -5.99
CA PHE A 67 -8.26 -5.09 -6.96
C PHE A 67 -7.78 -4.94 -8.41
N PHE A 68 -6.87 -4.00 -8.70
CA PHE A 68 -6.46 -3.69 -10.07
C PHE A 68 -5.93 -4.90 -10.85
N PRO A 69 -4.99 -5.73 -10.34
CA PRO A 69 -4.47 -6.86 -11.09
C PRO A 69 -5.54 -7.91 -11.40
N MET A 70 -6.44 -8.18 -10.45
CA MET A 70 -7.55 -9.13 -10.60
C MET A 70 -8.57 -8.62 -11.62
N ALA A 71 -8.90 -7.33 -11.57
CA ALA A 71 -9.76 -6.69 -12.55
C ALA A 71 -9.13 -6.67 -13.95
N ALA A 72 -7.81 -6.52 -14.05
CA ALA A 72 -7.08 -6.56 -15.31
C ALA A 72 -7.12 -7.96 -15.96
N LEU A 73 -6.90 -9.02 -15.16
CA LEU A 73 -7.03 -10.41 -15.62
C LEU A 73 -8.45 -10.69 -16.12
N LEU A 74 -9.44 -10.46 -15.26
CA LEU A 74 -10.83 -10.79 -15.55
C LEU A 74 -11.35 -9.91 -16.69
N GLY A 75 -11.14 -8.60 -16.64
CA GLY A 75 -11.55 -7.69 -17.71
C GLY A 75 -10.93 -8.02 -19.06
N ALA A 76 -9.63 -8.31 -19.12
CA ALA A 76 -8.98 -8.75 -20.36
C ALA A 76 -9.54 -10.09 -20.86
N LEU A 77 -9.83 -11.05 -19.98
CA LEU A 77 -10.49 -12.31 -20.33
C LEU A 77 -11.88 -12.09 -20.92
N LEU A 78 -12.66 -11.16 -20.35
CA LEU A 78 -13.99 -10.82 -20.86
C LEU A 78 -13.92 -10.09 -22.20
N GLY A 79 -13.07 -9.06 -22.30
CA GLY A 79 -12.91 -8.24 -23.50
C GLY A 79 -12.47 -9.06 -24.71
N LEU A 80 -11.33 -9.73 -24.60
CA LEU A 80 -10.84 -10.62 -25.64
C LEU A 80 -11.77 -11.84 -25.85
N GLY A 81 -12.43 -12.30 -24.79
CA GLY A 81 -13.42 -13.37 -24.87
C GLY A 81 -14.63 -13.01 -25.75
N MET A 82 -15.13 -11.78 -25.63
CA MET A 82 -16.20 -11.27 -26.50
C MET A 82 -15.74 -11.18 -27.96
N LEU A 83 -14.52 -10.68 -28.21
CA LEU A 83 -13.93 -10.64 -29.55
C LEU A 83 -13.77 -12.06 -30.15
N ALA A 84 -13.38 -13.04 -29.32
CA ALA A 84 -13.25 -14.43 -29.73
C ALA A 84 -14.61 -15.05 -30.08
N GLN A 85 -15.64 -14.80 -29.26
CA GLN A 85 -16.96 -15.40 -29.41
C GLN A 85 -17.72 -14.84 -30.62
N ARG A 86 -17.47 -13.58 -30.99
CA ARG A 86 -18.00 -12.95 -32.21
C ARG A 86 -17.18 -13.27 -33.46
N SER A 87 -16.22 -14.20 -33.37
CA SER A 87 -15.28 -14.57 -34.43
C SER A 87 -14.40 -13.41 -34.93
N GLU A 88 -14.33 -12.28 -34.23
CA GLU A 88 -13.58 -11.10 -34.66
C GLU A 88 -12.07 -11.36 -34.62
N LEU A 89 -11.57 -12.08 -33.60
CA LEU A 89 -10.15 -12.48 -33.54
C LEU A 89 -9.75 -13.41 -34.69
N VAL A 90 -10.68 -14.25 -35.15
CA VAL A 90 -10.44 -15.18 -36.27
C VAL A 90 -10.41 -14.40 -37.58
N VAL A 91 -11.32 -13.46 -37.78
CA VAL A 91 -11.34 -12.57 -38.96
C VAL A 91 -10.07 -11.71 -39.05
N MET A 92 -9.59 -11.18 -37.91
CA MET A 92 -8.33 -10.44 -37.85
C MET A 92 -7.16 -11.32 -38.33
N GLN A 93 -7.07 -12.55 -37.84
CA GLN A 93 -6.02 -13.49 -38.26
C GLN A 93 -6.10 -13.88 -39.73
N ALA A 94 -7.32 -14.11 -40.24
CA ALA A 94 -7.54 -14.41 -41.66
C ALA A 94 -7.16 -13.24 -42.58
N SER A 95 -7.23 -12.01 -42.07
CA SER A 95 -6.84 -10.78 -42.78
C SER A 95 -5.35 -10.45 -42.66
N GLY A 96 -4.53 -11.37 -42.10
CA GLY A 96 -3.09 -11.20 -41.93
C GLY A 96 -2.64 -10.57 -40.61
N PHE A 97 -3.57 -10.28 -39.68
CA PHE A 97 -3.23 -9.73 -38.36
C PHE A 97 -2.82 -10.84 -37.40
N THR A 98 -1.53 -10.96 -37.14
CA THR A 98 -0.97 -12.13 -36.42
C THR A 98 -1.36 -12.16 -34.93
N ARG A 99 -1.29 -13.35 -34.32
CA ARG A 99 -1.46 -13.52 -32.86
C ARG A 99 -0.54 -12.62 -32.04
N MET A 100 0.70 -12.42 -32.52
CA MET A 100 1.68 -11.54 -31.87
C MET A 100 1.26 -10.07 -31.98
N GLN A 101 0.69 -9.64 -33.10
CA GLN A 101 0.17 -8.28 -33.22
C GLN A 101 -1.00 -8.04 -32.26
N VAL A 102 -1.93 -9.00 -32.10
CA VAL A 102 -2.97 -8.91 -31.06
C VAL A 102 -2.36 -8.80 -29.67
N ALA A 103 -1.36 -9.64 -29.36
CA ALA A 103 -0.64 -9.59 -28.09
C ALA A 103 -0.05 -8.19 -27.82
N LEU A 104 0.62 -7.63 -28.83
CA LEU A 104 1.18 -6.28 -28.76
C LEU A 104 0.09 -5.21 -28.61
N SER A 105 -1.07 -5.33 -29.27
CA SER A 105 -2.21 -4.43 -29.07
C SER A 105 -2.67 -4.43 -27.60
N VAL A 106 -2.78 -5.62 -26.98
CA VAL A 106 -3.13 -5.75 -25.57
C VAL A 106 -2.05 -5.13 -24.68
N MET A 107 -0.78 -5.42 -24.91
CA MET A 107 0.30 -4.87 -24.10
C MET A 107 0.44 -3.33 -24.24
N LYS A 108 0.19 -2.77 -25.43
CA LYS A 108 0.11 -1.31 -25.61
C LYS A 108 -0.98 -0.69 -24.75
N THR A 109 -2.06 -1.42 -24.49
CA THR A 109 -3.18 -0.96 -23.64
C THR A 109 -2.92 -1.14 -22.15
N ALA A 110 -1.93 -1.96 -21.78
CA ALA A 110 -1.43 -2.03 -20.42
C ALA A 110 -0.76 -0.73 -20.00
N ILE A 111 -0.11 -0.02 -20.92
CA ILE A 111 0.64 1.23 -20.64
C ILE A 111 -0.22 2.28 -19.90
N PRO A 112 -1.39 2.71 -20.42
CA PRO A 112 -2.22 3.68 -19.70
C PRO A 112 -2.75 3.13 -18.36
N LEU A 113 -3.00 1.82 -18.25
CA LEU A 113 -3.45 1.18 -17.01
C LEU A 113 -2.34 1.17 -15.94
N VAL A 114 -1.11 0.88 -16.34
CA VAL A 114 0.10 0.93 -15.51
C VAL A 114 0.33 2.35 -14.98
N LEU A 115 0.25 3.35 -15.86
CA LEU A 115 0.39 4.75 -15.46
C LEU A 115 -0.73 5.18 -14.49
N LEU A 116 -1.96 4.76 -14.75
CA LEU A 116 -3.10 5.03 -13.88
C LEU A 116 -2.90 4.43 -12.48
N THR A 117 -2.50 3.16 -12.39
CA THR A 117 -2.28 2.52 -11.08
C THR A 117 -1.08 3.12 -10.33
N MET A 118 -0.04 3.58 -11.03
CA MET A 118 1.09 4.27 -10.39
C MET A 118 0.66 5.62 -9.82
N ALA A 119 -0.09 6.41 -10.59
CA ALA A 119 -0.60 7.71 -10.13
C ALA A 119 -1.54 7.55 -8.93
N ILE A 120 -2.44 6.55 -8.97
CA ILE A 120 -3.32 6.23 -7.86
C ILE A 120 -2.51 5.76 -6.64
N GLY A 121 -1.54 4.86 -6.83
CA GLY A 121 -0.75 4.28 -5.74
C GLY A 121 0.18 5.25 -5.02
N GLU A 122 0.66 6.30 -5.70
CA GLU A 122 1.56 7.30 -5.10
C GLU A 122 0.81 8.50 -4.52
N TRP A 123 -0.22 9.00 -5.20
CA TRP A 123 -0.89 10.26 -4.79
C TRP A 123 -2.29 10.04 -4.23
N VAL A 124 -3.15 9.28 -4.90
CA VAL A 124 -4.59 9.26 -4.59
C VAL A 124 -4.93 8.29 -3.45
N ALA A 125 -4.41 7.06 -3.49
CA ALA A 125 -4.66 6.01 -2.51
C ALA A 125 -4.11 6.32 -1.11
N PRO A 126 -2.83 6.72 -0.93
CA PRO A 126 -2.32 7.00 0.40
C PRO A 126 -2.98 8.24 1.02
N GLN A 127 -3.21 9.29 0.24
CA GLN A 127 -3.89 10.50 0.74
C GLN A 127 -5.35 10.20 1.11
N GLY A 128 -6.08 9.47 0.26
CA GLY A 128 -7.47 9.07 0.53
C GLY A 128 -7.59 8.22 1.80
N GLU A 129 -6.73 7.22 1.97
CA GLU A 129 -6.73 6.36 3.16
C GLU A 129 -6.36 7.14 4.44
N GLN A 130 -5.37 8.04 4.38
CA GLN A 130 -4.99 8.88 5.51
C GLN A 130 -6.13 9.84 5.90
N MET A 131 -6.76 10.49 4.91
CA MET A 131 -7.92 11.35 5.14
C MET A 131 -9.08 10.56 5.74
N ALA A 132 -9.37 9.35 5.24
CA ALA A 132 -10.42 8.49 5.75
C ALA A 132 -10.19 8.17 7.25
N ARG A 133 -8.98 7.73 7.60
CA ARG A 133 -8.65 7.36 8.99
C ARG A 133 -8.65 8.56 9.93
N ASN A 134 -8.11 9.70 9.49
CA ASN A 134 -8.12 10.93 10.28
C ASN A 134 -9.55 11.43 10.52
N TYR A 135 -10.40 11.41 9.48
CA TYR A 135 -11.81 11.78 9.59
C TYR A 135 -12.55 10.87 10.59
N ARG A 136 -12.33 9.55 10.52
CA ARG A 136 -12.94 8.60 11.47
C ARG A 136 -12.48 8.87 12.90
N ALA A 137 -11.17 9.06 13.12
CA ALA A 137 -10.64 9.33 14.46
C ALA A 137 -11.20 10.64 15.04
N GLN A 138 -11.30 11.68 14.19
CA GLN A 138 -11.85 12.97 14.59
C GLN A 138 -13.34 12.87 14.94
N ALA A 139 -14.13 12.14 14.15
CA ALA A 139 -15.55 11.96 14.40
C ALA A 139 -15.82 11.11 15.65
N MET A 140 -15.04 10.04 15.89
CA MET A 140 -15.25 9.15 17.03
C MET A 140 -14.74 9.74 18.36
N TYR A 141 -13.58 10.40 18.34
CA TYR A 141 -12.84 10.77 19.55
C TYR A 141 -12.54 12.27 19.67
N GLY A 142 -12.95 13.10 18.71
CA GLY A 142 -12.78 14.55 18.75
C GLY A 142 -11.40 15.08 18.38
N GLY A 143 -10.49 14.26 17.80
CA GLY A 143 -9.15 14.68 17.36
C GLY A 143 -8.53 13.80 16.27
N SER A 144 -7.42 14.24 15.66
CA SER A 144 -6.65 13.45 14.67
C SER A 144 -6.17 12.11 15.27
N LEU A 145 -5.88 11.09 14.44
CA LEU A 145 -5.30 9.81 14.88
C LEU A 145 -4.09 10.00 15.83
N LEU A 146 -3.23 10.98 15.54
CA LEU A 146 -2.08 11.31 16.37
C LEU A 146 -2.46 11.89 17.74
N SER A 147 -3.59 12.60 17.83
CA SER A 147 -4.08 13.21 19.05
C SER A 147 -4.94 12.26 19.89
N THR A 148 -5.35 11.12 19.32
CA THR A 148 -6.34 10.18 19.90
C THR A 148 -5.75 8.85 20.35
N GLN A 149 -4.50 8.54 20.00
CA GLN A 149 -3.78 7.41 20.59
C GLN A 149 -3.34 7.73 22.03
N GLN A 150 -3.62 6.81 22.95
CA GLN A 150 -3.17 6.85 24.34
C GLN A 150 -1.66 6.60 24.39
N GLY A 151 -0.88 7.66 24.18
CA GLY A 151 0.58 7.61 24.24
C GLY A 151 1.24 6.90 23.04
N LEU A 152 2.34 7.47 22.55
CA LEU A 152 3.14 6.92 21.46
C LEU A 152 4.51 6.49 21.99
N TRP A 153 4.90 5.25 21.68
CA TRP A 153 6.27 4.78 21.91
C TRP A 153 7.07 4.80 20.60
N ALA A 154 8.26 5.37 20.65
CA ALA A 154 9.21 5.39 19.56
C ALA A 154 10.60 4.95 20.05
N LYS A 155 11.39 4.36 19.16
CA LYS A 155 12.78 3.97 19.44
C LYS A 155 13.72 4.71 18.49
N ASP A 156 14.75 5.36 19.05
CA ASP A 156 15.79 6.07 18.33
C ASP A 156 17.17 5.60 18.83
N GLY A 157 17.83 4.74 18.05
CA GLY A 157 19.07 4.06 18.48
C GLY A 157 18.84 3.21 19.73
N ASN A 158 19.59 3.49 20.80
CA ASN A 158 19.42 2.84 22.11
C ASN A 158 18.37 3.51 23.00
N ASN A 159 17.79 4.64 22.56
CA ASN A 159 16.85 5.40 23.37
C ASN A 159 15.40 4.98 23.06
N PHE A 160 14.59 4.89 24.10
CA PHE A 160 13.15 4.71 23.98
C PHE A 160 12.44 5.99 24.41
N VAL A 161 11.46 6.41 23.64
CA VAL A 161 10.76 7.67 23.85
C VAL A 161 9.28 7.36 23.97
N TYR A 162 8.67 7.88 25.03
CA TYR A 162 7.23 7.87 25.23
C TYR A 162 6.71 9.30 25.11
N ILE A 163 5.66 9.49 24.32
CA ILE A 163 5.00 10.78 24.10
C ILE A 163 3.56 10.61 24.54
N GLU A 164 3.13 11.32 25.58
CA GLU A 164 1.77 11.23 26.11
C GLU A 164 0.72 11.75 25.13
N ARG A 165 1.01 12.89 24.49
CA ARG A 165 0.08 13.51 23.54
C ARG A 165 0.81 14.27 22.45
N VAL A 166 0.39 14.08 21.22
CA VAL A 166 0.79 14.91 20.08
C VAL A 166 -0.23 16.02 19.90
N LYS A 167 0.19 17.29 19.94
CA LYS A 167 -0.64 18.47 19.73
C LYS A 167 -0.35 19.07 18.35
N GLY A 168 -1.22 18.81 17.38
CA GLY A 168 -0.96 19.21 15.98
C GLY A 168 0.18 18.40 15.36
N ASP A 169 0.95 19.01 14.46
CA ASP A 169 2.04 18.31 13.75
C ASP A 169 3.42 18.57 14.37
N GLU A 170 3.64 19.72 15.00
CA GLU A 170 4.99 20.16 15.43
C GLU A 170 5.17 20.32 16.94
N GLU A 171 4.12 20.07 17.74
CA GLU A 171 4.16 20.21 19.20
C GLU A 171 3.81 18.88 19.89
N LEU A 172 4.64 18.51 20.86
CA LEU A 172 4.46 17.31 21.68
C LEU A 172 4.25 17.74 23.14
N ALA A 173 3.46 16.98 23.88
CA ALA A 173 3.24 17.17 25.30
C ALA A 173 3.53 15.87 26.06
N GLY A 174 4.22 16.00 27.20
CA GLY A 174 4.60 14.88 28.07
C GLY A 174 5.55 13.91 27.37
N ILE A 175 6.81 14.29 27.19
CA ILE A 175 7.83 13.45 26.55
C ILE A 175 8.71 12.83 27.63
N SER A 176 8.78 11.50 27.68
CA SER A 176 9.72 10.75 28.51
C SER A 176 10.75 10.03 27.63
N ILE A 177 12.02 10.34 27.81
CA ILE A 177 13.14 9.76 27.07
C ILE A 177 13.94 8.86 28.02
N TYR A 178 13.99 7.58 27.71
CA TYR A 178 14.75 6.57 28.43
C TYR A 178 16.01 6.25 27.62
N ALA A 179 17.17 6.68 28.11
CA ALA A 179 18.45 6.46 27.46
C ALA A 179 19.14 5.22 28.02
N PHE A 180 19.46 4.27 27.15
CA PHE A 180 20.16 3.04 27.53
C PHE A 180 21.57 3.02 26.95
N ASN A 181 22.49 2.39 27.69
CA ASN A 181 23.81 2.07 27.17
C ASN A 181 23.80 0.82 26.27
N ASP A 182 24.95 0.50 25.68
CA ASP A 182 25.10 -0.67 24.79
C ASP A 182 24.88 -2.03 25.50
N GLN A 183 24.98 -2.07 26.83
CA GLN A 183 24.66 -3.25 27.63
C GLN A 183 23.18 -3.32 28.05
N ARG A 184 22.32 -2.46 27.45
CA ARG A 184 20.89 -2.32 27.76
C ARG A 184 20.60 -1.97 29.22
N ARG A 185 21.52 -1.27 29.88
CA ARG A 185 21.29 -0.68 31.22
C ARG A 185 20.82 0.76 31.05
N LEU A 186 19.79 1.12 31.81
CA LEU A 186 19.25 2.47 31.82
C LEU A 186 20.29 3.42 32.43
N GLN A 187 20.68 4.45 31.68
CA GLN A 187 21.64 5.47 32.13
C GLN A 187 20.93 6.73 32.60
N SER A 188 19.98 7.23 31.82
CA SER A 188 19.23 8.42 32.21
C SER A 188 17.77 8.35 31.79
N VAL A 189 16.94 9.05 32.56
CA VAL A 189 15.53 9.29 32.25
C VAL A 189 15.34 10.79 32.18
N ARG A 190 14.87 11.28 31.04
CA ARG A 190 14.60 12.70 30.83
C ARG A 190 13.14 12.92 30.50
N TYR A 191 12.46 13.68 31.34
CA TYR A 191 11.08 14.11 31.13
C TYR A 191 11.06 15.55 30.62
N ALA A 192 10.15 15.88 29.71
CA ALA A 192 9.88 17.23 29.26
C ALA A 192 8.37 17.47 29.15
N ALA A 193 7.89 18.59 29.68
CA ALA A 193 6.46 18.91 29.65
C ALA A 193 5.98 19.20 28.21
N SER A 194 6.80 19.87 27.40
CA SER A 194 6.50 20.12 26.00
C SER A 194 7.74 20.11 25.11
N ALA A 195 7.54 19.80 23.83
CA ALA A 195 8.55 19.88 22.79
C ALA A 195 8.01 20.58 21.55
N LYS A 196 8.81 21.45 20.93
CA LYS A 196 8.51 22.07 19.64
C LYS A 196 9.60 21.76 18.62
N PHE A 197 9.22 21.33 17.43
CA PHE A 197 10.18 21.06 16.37
C PHE A 197 10.73 22.36 15.77
N ASP A 198 12.04 22.44 15.61
CA ASP A 198 12.73 23.55 14.95
C ASP A 198 13.20 23.11 13.55
N PRO A 199 12.55 23.55 12.46
CA PRO A 199 12.88 23.12 11.10
C PRO A 199 14.27 23.56 10.63
N GLU A 200 14.77 24.71 11.10
CA GLU A 200 16.06 25.28 10.64
C GLU A 200 17.22 24.44 11.15
N HIS A 201 17.18 24.09 12.45
CA HIS A 201 18.23 23.32 13.10
C HIS A 201 17.96 21.81 13.14
N LYS A 202 16.77 21.36 12.70
CA LYS A 202 16.32 19.95 12.70
C LYS A 202 16.44 19.29 14.09
N VAL A 203 16.05 20.01 15.13
CA VAL A 203 16.08 19.56 16.53
C VAL A 203 14.77 19.85 17.22
N TRP A 204 14.46 19.09 18.27
CA TRP A 204 13.33 19.40 19.15
C TRP A 204 13.81 20.31 20.28
N ARG A 205 13.12 21.43 20.49
CA ARG A 205 13.32 22.30 21.66
C ARG A 205 12.37 21.86 22.75
N LEU A 206 12.93 21.35 23.84
CA LEU A 206 12.20 20.89 25.02
C LEU A 206 12.02 22.04 26.01
N SER A 207 10.87 22.09 26.67
CA SER A 207 10.57 23.04 27.75
C SER A 207 10.22 22.30 29.03
N GLN A 208 10.67 22.84 30.16
CA GLN A 208 10.54 22.24 31.51
C GLN A 208 11.05 20.80 31.54
N VAL A 209 12.37 20.67 31.55
CA VAL A 209 13.08 19.40 31.40
C VAL A 209 13.64 18.97 32.75
N ASP A 210 13.24 17.77 33.16
CA ASP A 210 13.73 17.09 34.35
C ASP A 210 14.57 15.89 33.90
N GLU A 211 15.84 15.82 34.29
CA GLU A 211 16.73 14.72 33.94
C GLU A 211 17.24 14.02 35.18
N SER A 212 17.05 12.70 35.22
CA SER A 212 17.56 11.81 36.27
C SER A 212 18.69 10.96 35.71
N ASP A 213 19.87 11.05 36.31
CA ASP A 213 21.01 10.17 36.01
C ASP A 213 21.02 8.98 36.98
N LEU A 214 21.07 7.78 36.42
CA LEU A 214 21.03 6.49 37.10
C LEU A 214 22.32 5.69 36.93
N GLN A 215 23.41 6.30 36.45
CA GLN A 215 24.70 5.62 36.28
C GLN A 215 25.27 5.11 37.62
N ASN A 216 24.99 5.79 38.73
CA ASN A 216 25.40 5.34 40.06
C ASN A 216 24.30 4.47 40.72
N PRO A 217 24.56 3.19 41.03
CA PRO A 217 23.57 2.31 41.63
C PRO A 217 23.06 2.75 43.01
N LYS A 218 23.81 3.61 43.71
CA LYS A 218 23.52 4.02 45.09
C LYS A 218 22.86 5.40 45.19
N GLN A 219 22.83 6.17 44.10
CA GLN A 219 22.33 7.54 44.12
C GLN A 219 21.79 7.93 42.75
N ILE A 220 20.56 8.46 42.74
CA ILE A 220 19.97 9.07 41.56
C ILE A 220 20.17 10.58 41.70
N THR A 221 20.85 11.20 40.74
CA THR A 221 21.02 12.66 40.70
C THR A 221 20.04 13.24 39.70
N GLY A 222 19.16 14.14 40.17
CA GLY A 222 18.22 14.88 39.35
C GLY A 222 18.75 16.27 39.02
N SER A 223 18.50 16.73 37.79
CA SER A 223 18.72 18.11 37.37
C SER A 223 17.47 18.67 36.71
N GLN A 224 17.20 19.95 36.93
CA GLN A 224 16.03 20.63 36.43
C GLN A 224 16.44 21.83 35.59
N THR A 225 15.93 21.91 34.36
CA THR A 225 16.25 22.98 33.41
C THR A 225 14.99 23.51 32.73
N VAL A 226 14.95 24.82 32.49
CA VAL A 226 13.78 25.46 31.87
C VAL A 226 13.68 25.12 30.38
N SER A 227 14.81 24.95 29.71
CA SER A 227 14.87 24.59 28.30
C SER A 227 16.01 23.61 28.03
N GLY A 228 15.76 22.69 27.10
CA GLY A 228 16.74 21.73 26.60
C GLY A 228 16.61 21.51 25.11
N THR A 229 17.61 20.87 24.50
CA THR A 229 17.55 20.46 23.10
C THR A 229 17.60 18.94 23.00
N TRP A 230 16.74 18.38 22.15
CA TRP A 230 16.72 16.97 21.84
C TRP A 230 17.02 16.76 20.37
N LYS A 231 18.26 16.34 20.11
CA LYS A 231 18.74 15.94 18.79
C LYS A 231 18.35 14.49 18.55
N THR A 232 17.37 14.27 17.68
CA THR A 232 16.86 12.95 17.32
C THR A 232 16.63 12.86 15.83
N ASN A 233 16.65 11.64 15.29
CA ASN A 233 16.21 11.39 13.93
C ASN A 233 14.69 11.34 13.79
N LEU A 234 13.92 11.44 14.88
CA LEU A 234 12.47 11.44 14.87
C LEU A 234 11.94 12.83 14.46
N THR A 235 11.50 12.99 13.21
CA THR A 235 10.87 14.21 12.71
C THR A 235 9.33 14.11 12.79
N PRO A 236 8.59 15.25 12.75
CA PRO A 236 7.12 15.26 12.66
C PRO A 236 6.55 14.27 11.63
N ASP A 237 7.12 14.27 10.41
CA ASP A 237 6.72 13.36 9.33
C ASP A 237 6.81 11.88 9.74
N LYS A 238 7.79 11.53 10.59
CA LYS A 238 7.99 10.14 11.05
C LYS A 238 7.04 9.78 12.18
N LEU A 239 6.72 10.72 13.08
CA LEU A 239 5.73 10.52 14.14
C LEU A 239 4.34 10.22 13.58
N GLY A 240 3.94 10.94 12.51
CA GLY A 240 2.71 10.66 11.78
C GLY A 240 2.66 9.26 11.19
N VAL A 241 3.81 8.72 10.78
CA VAL A 241 3.94 7.38 10.23
C VAL A 241 3.91 6.29 11.31
N VAL A 242 4.44 6.52 12.51
CA VAL A 242 4.39 5.50 13.60
C VAL A 242 2.94 5.18 14.00
N ALA A 243 2.02 6.14 13.87
CA ALA A 243 0.60 5.94 14.17
C ALA A 243 -0.20 5.29 13.01
N LEU A 244 0.38 5.14 11.82
CA LEU A 244 -0.30 4.69 10.61
C LEU A 244 0.19 3.30 10.17
N ASP A 245 -0.76 2.46 9.73
CA ASP A 245 -0.42 1.17 9.13
C ASP A 245 0.49 1.35 7.90
N PRO A 246 1.51 0.49 7.71
CA PRO A 246 2.42 0.54 6.56
C PRO A 246 1.70 0.60 5.20
N ASP A 247 0.49 0.05 5.12
CA ASP A 247 -0.29 -0.05 3.90
C ASP A 247 -0.85 1.31 3.43
N ALA A 248 -0.97 2.30 4.34
CA ALA A 248 -1.56 3.62 4.08
C ALA A 248 -0.54 4.68 3.59
N LEU A 249 0.74 4.34 3.47
CA LEU A 249 1.81 5.27 3.11
C LEU A 249 2.09 5.30 1.61
N SER A 250 2.53 6.43 1.07
CA SER A 250 3.04 6.51 -0.31
C SER A 250 4.36 5.72 -0.47
N ILE A 251 4.80 5.46 -1.70
CA ILE A 251 6.07 4.75 -1.95
C ILE A 251 7.24 5.61 -1.46
N SER A 252 7.20 6.92 -1.70
CA SER A 252 8.16 7.89 -1.16
C SER A 252 8.19 7.91 0.37
N GLY A 253 7.01 7.89 1.02
CA GLY A 253 6.88 7.82 2.47
C GLY A 253 7.46 6.52 3.05
N LEU A 254 7.17 5.37 2.41
CA LEU A 254 7.74 4.08 2.77
C LEU A 254 9.26 4.08 2.67
N HIS A 255 9.84 4.67 1.61
CA HIS A 255 11.28 4.76 1.45
C HIS A 255 11.95 5.56 2.59
N ASN A 256 11.39 6.73 2.91
CA ASN A 256 11.88 7.58 4.00
C ASN A 256 11.76 6.88 5.36
N TYR A 257 10.68 6.14 5.58
CA TYR A 257 10.45 5.41 6.82
C TYR A 257 11.36 4.17 6.95
N VAL A 258 11.58 3.43 5.87
CA VAL A 258 12.57 2.33 5.84
C VAL A 258 13.97 2.85 6.18
N LYS A 259 14.36 4.01 5.64
CA LYS A 259 15.64 4.65 5.97
C LYS A 259 15.74 4.99 7.46
N TYR A 260 14.64 5.48 8.04
CA TYR A 260 14.55 5.75 9.47
C TYR A 260 14.68 4.48 10.32
N LEU A 261 13.90 3.45 10.04
CA LEU A 261 13.95 2.18 10.80
C LEU A 261 15.35 1.56 10.76
N LYS A 262 16.00 1.56 9.59
CA LYS A 262 17.40 1.11 9.45
C LYS A 262 18.36 1.96 10.27
N SER A 263 18.20 3.29 10.28
CA SER A 263 19.04 4.19 11.10
C SER A 263 18.83 4.01 12.60
N SER A 264 17.64 3.55 13.02
CA SER A 264 17.30 3.29 14.41
C SER A 264 17.58 1.84 14.86
N GLY A 265 18.22 1.03 14.00
CA GLY A 265 18.53 -0.38 14.30
C GLY A 265 17.28 -1.26 14.47
N GLN A 266 16.18 -0.91 13.80
CA GLN A 266 14.92 -1.66 13.81
C GLN A 266 14.76 -2.51 12.54
N ASP A 267 13.99 -3.59 12.64
CA ASP A 267 13.66 -4.39 11.47
C ASP A 267 12.71 -3.61 10.54
N ALA A 268 13.17 -3.38 9.32
CA ALA A 268 12.44 -2.68 8.27
C ALA A 268 11.87 -3.64 7.22
N GLY A 269 11.92 -4.96 7.45
CA GLY A 269 11.53 -6.00 6.49
C GLY A 269 10.09 -5.83 5.98
N ARG A 270 9.13 -5.67 6.89
CA ARG A 270 7.70 -5.49 6.54
C ARG A 270 7.46 -4.26 5.66
N TYR A 271 8.10 -3.12 5.98
CA TYR A 271 7.94 -1.88 5.23
C TYR A 271 8.65 -1.95 3.87
N GLN A 272 9.82 -2.59 3.80
CA GLN A 272 10.49 -2.87 2.54
C GLN A 272 9.66 -3.76 1.63
N LEU A 273 9.05 -4.81 2.19
CA LEU A 273 8.18 -5.72 1.44
C LEU A 273 7.03 -4.97 0.79
N ASN A 274 6.28 -4.21 1.57
CA ASN A 274 5.17 -3.41 1.07
C ASN A 274 5.60 -2.37 0.04
N MET A 275 6.77 -1.75 0.22
CA MET A 275 7.33 -0.83 -0.76
C MET A 275 7.58 -1.53 -2.10
N TRP A 276 8.22 -2.70 -2.08
CA TRP A 276 8.48 -3.49 -3.28
C TRP A 276 7.19 -4.02 -3.92
N SER A 277 6.21 -4.48 -3.12
CA SER A 277 4.91 -4.91 -3.64
C SER A 277 4.18 -3.77 -4.33
N LYS A 278 4.23 -2.54 -3.80
CA LYS A 278 3.66 -1.35 -4.46
C LYS A 278 4.39 -0.98 -5.75
N ILE A 279 5.73 -1.08 -5.77
CA ILE A 279 6.54 -0.80 -6.95
C ILE A 279 6.28 -1.83 -8.07
N PHE A 280 6.12 -3.10 -7.72
CA PHE A 280 5.85 -4.17 -8.69
C PHE A 280 4.37 -4.33 -9.04
N GLN A 281 3.47 -3.66 -8.35
CA GLN A 281 2.04 -3.72 -8.64
C GLN A 281 1.67 -3.42 -10.10
N PRO A 282 2.25 -2.40 -10.78
CA PRO A 282 1.96 -2.16 -12.20
C PRO A 282 2.50 -3.28 -13.09
N LEU A 283 3.64 -3.89 -12.73
CA LEU A 283 4.15 -5.08 -13.40
C LEU A 283 3.15 -6.26 -13.24
N SER A 284 2.56 -6.43 -12.06
CA SER A 284 1.52 -7.44 -11.82
C SER A 284 0.31 -7.26 -12.75
N VAL A 285 -0.13 -6.01 -12.99
CA VAL A 285 -1.21 -5.71 -13.94
C VAL A 285 -0.87 -6.18 -15.35
N ALA A 286 0.36 -5.89 -15.82
CA ALA A 286 0.82 -6.32 -17.14
C ALA A 286 0.91 -7.86 -17.25
N VAL A 287 1.41 -8.53 -16.21
CA VAL A 287 1.44 -10.00 -16.14
C VAL A 287 0.04 -10.59 -16.19
N MET A 288 -0.92 -10.01 -15.48
CA MET A 288 -2.31 -10.46 -15.45
C MET A 288 -2.98 -10.36 -16.82
N MET A 289 -2.73 -9.28 -17.55
CA MET A 289 -3.20 -9.13 -18.91
C MET A 289 -2.54 -10.13 -19.87
N LEU A 290 -1.24 -10.37 -19.72
CA LEU A 290 -0.53 -11.39 -20.52
C LEU A 290 -1.09 -12.79 -20.25
N MET A 291 -1.44 -13.09 -19.00
CA MET A 291 -2.04 -14.36 -18.64
C MET A 291 -3.45 -14.51 -19.24
N ALA A 292 -4.28 -13.46 -19.20
CA ALA A 292 -5.58 -13.45 -19.87
C ALA A 292 -5.44 -13.77 -21.36
N LEU A 293 -4.49 -13.14 -22.03
CA LEU A 293 -4.18 -13.38 -23.43
C LEU A 293 -3.77 -14.84 -23.68
N SER A 294 -2.91 -15.37 -22.82
CA SER A 294 -2.44 -16.76 -22.88
C SER A 294 -3.57 -17.76 -22.71
N PHE A 295 -4.55 -17.46 -21.86
CA PHE A 295 -5.74 -18.29 -21.71
C PHE A 295 -6.64 -18.29 -22.94
N ILE A 296 -6.85 -17.13 -23.57
CA ILE A 296 -7.76 -17.01 -24.72
C ILE A 296 -7.18 -17.62 -25.99
N PHE A 297 -5.88 -17.46 -26.23
CA PHE A 297 -5.21 -18.21 -27.30
C PHE A 297 -4.92 -19.67 -26.92
N GLY A 298 -5.05 -19.99 -25.63
CA GLY A 298 -4.71 -21.29 -25.07
C GLY A 298 -5.94 -22.15 -24.74
N PRO A 299 -6.14 -22.54 -23.47
CA PRO A 299 -7.20 -23.47 -23.08
C PRO A 299 -8.64 -22.92 -23.21
N LEU A 300 -8.82 -21.60 -23.10
CA LEU A 300 -10.14 -20.95 -23.04
C LEU A 300 -10.62 -20.40 -24.41
N ARG A 301 -10.03 -20.90 -25.51
CA ARG A 301 -10.35 -20.43 -26.87
C ARG A 301 -11.82 -20.62 -27.21
N SER A 302 -12.35 -21.82 -26.98
CA SER A 302 -13.71 -22.24 -27.39
C SER A 302 -14.68 -22.45 -26.22
N VAL A 303 -14.34 -21.94 -25.03
CA VAL A 303 -15.19 -22.11 -23.84
C VAL A 303 -16.24 -21.00 -23.73
N PRO A 304 -17.41 -21.27 -23.12
CA PRO A 304 -18.41 -20.25 -22.84
C PRO A 304 -17.90 -19.16 -21.90
N MET A 305 -18.54 -17.99 -21.95
CA MET A 305 -18.16 -16.83 -21.13
C MET A 305 -18.11 -17.14 -19.63
N GLY A 306 -19.09 -17.88 -19.10
CA GLY A 306 -19.14 -18.24 -17.67
C GLY A 306 -17.89 -18.99 -17.18
N VAL A 307 -17.33 -19.90 -17.99
CA VAL A 307 -16.09 -20.60 -17.65
C VAL A 307 -14.90 -19.63 -17.58
N ARG A 308 -14.86 -18.62 -18.46
CA ARG A 308 -13.83 -17.58 -18.43
C ARG A 308 -13.93 -16.71 -17.18
N VAL A 309 -15.15 -16.34 -16.78
CA VAL A 309 -15.38 -15.59 -15.54
C VAL A 309 -14.87 -16.37 -14.33
N VAL A 310 -15.32 -17.62 -14.16
CA VAL A 310 -14.96 -18.45 -13.00
C VAL A 310 -13.45 -18.71 -12.96
N THR A 311 -12.84 -18.99 -14.11
CA THR A 311 -11.37 -19.18 -14.20
C THR A 311 -10.64 -17.89 -13.86
N GLY A 312 -11.08 -16.74 -14.39
CA GLY A 312 -10.49 -15.44 -14.10
C GLY A 312 -10.56 -15.08 -12.61
N ILE A 313 -11.73 -15.28 -11.98
CA ILE A 313 -11.91 -15.06 -10.54
C ILE A 313 -11.01 -16.02 -9.74
N SER A 314 -10.98 -17.31 -10.09
CA SER A 314 -10.18 -18.31 -9.38
C SER A 314 -8.68 -17.98 -9.44
N PHE A 315 -8.15 -17.66 -10.62
CA PHE A 315 -6.75 -17.29 -10.77
C PHE A 315 -6.43 -15.92 -10.13
N GLY A 316 -7.35 -14.96 -10.18
CA GLY A 316 -7.21 -13.69 -9.47
C GLY A 316 -7.16 -13.90 -7.95
N PHE A 317 -7.98 -14.81 -7.42
CA PHE A 317 -7.95 -15.19 -6.01
C PHE A 317 -6.67 -15.94 -5.64
N VAL A 318 -6.22 -16.89 -6.46
CA VAL A 318 -4.93 -17.57 -6.24
C VAL A 318 -3.78 -16.56 -6.23
N PHE A 319 -3.77 -15.58 -7.13
CA PHE A 319 -2.77 -14.51 -7.11
C PHE A 319 -2.79 -13.72 -5.79
N TYR A 320 -3.98 -13.32 -5.33
CA TYR A 320 -4.14 -12.66 -4.04
C TYR A 320 -3.59 -13.50 -2.89
N VAL A 321 -3.93 -14.79 -2.86
CA VAL A 321 -3.45 -15.73 -1.83
C VAL A 321 -1.93 -15.89 -1.89
N LEU A 322 -1.33 -16.00 -3.07
CA LEU A 322 0.13 -16.09 -3.20
C LEU A 322 0.82 -14.83 -2.69
N ASP A 323 0.28 -13.64 -2.97
CA ASP A 323 0.82 -12.38 -2.45
C ASP A 323 0.76 -12.33 -0.91
N GLN A 324 -0.38 -12.75 -0.33
CA GLN A 324 -0.57 -12.82 1.12
C GLN A 324 0.28 -13.90 1.82
N ILE A 325 0.65 -14.97 1.11
CA ILE A 325 1.49 -16.04 1.65
C ILE A 325 2.97 -15.69 1.52
N PHE A 326 3.43 -15.34 0.31
CA PHE A 326 4.85 -15.10 0.05
C PHE A 326 5.40 -13.89 0.80
N GLY A 327 4.55 -12.88 1.07
CA GLY A 327 4.93 -11.71 1.86
C GLY A 327 5.52 -12.10 3.23
N PRO A 328 4.69 -12.56 4.18
CA PRO A 328 5.15 -12.98 5.50
C PRO A 328 6.18 -14.12 5.46
N LEU A 329 6.06 -15.06 4.51
CA LEU A 329 6.99 -16.19 4.38
C LEU A 329 8.44 -15.69 4.19
N THR A 330 8.66 -14.68 3.35
CA THR A 330 10.02 -14.15 3.16
C THR A 330 10.60 -13.51 4.41
N LEU A 331 9.77 -12.84 5.21
CA LEU A 331 10.20 -12.23 6.48
C LEU A 331 10.58 -13.29 7.51
N VAL A 332 9.83 -14.40 7.58
CA VAL A 332 10.10 -15.51 8.51
C VAL A 332 11.38 -16.26 8.15
N TYR A 333 11.62 -16.51 6.87
CA TYR A 333 12.80 -17.26 6.40
C TYR A 333 14.05 -16.39 6.17
N GLY A 334 13.98 -15.07 6.43
CA GLY A 334 15.10 -14.15 6.22
C GLY A 334 15.47 -13.93 4.75
N ILE A 335 14.55 -14.22 3.83
CA ILE A 335 14.73 -14.00 2.39
C ILE A 335 14.56 -12.51 2.10
N PRO A 336 15.33 -11.91 1.16
CA PRO A 336 15.16 -10.50 0.81
C PRO A 336 13.71 -10.14 0.47
N PRO A 337 13.12 -9.09 1.07
CA PRO A 337 11.70 -8.73 0.86
C PRO A 337 11.30 -8.47 -0.60
N ILE A 338 12.26 -8.03 -1.42
CA ILE A 338 12.08 -7.83 -2.86
C ILE A 338 11.68 -9.13 -3.58
N VAL A 339 12.23 -10.28 -3.15
CA VAL A 339 11.90 -11.59 -3.72
C VAL A 339 10.46 -11.94 -3.37
N GLY A 340 10.06 -11.73 -2.10
CA GLY A 340 8.70 -11.99 -1.64
C GLY A 340 7.65 -11.21 -2.43
N ALA A 341 7.92 -9.93 -2.69
CA ALA A 341 7.05 -9.06 -3.49
C ALA A 341 7.01 -9.42 -4.98
N LEU A 342 8.10 -9.97 -5.54
CA LEU A 342 8.18 -10.29 -6.97
C LEU A 342 7.63 -11.69 -7.30
N LEU A 343 7.70 -12.63 -6.35
CA LEU A 343 7.34 -14.04 -6.54
C LEU A 343 5.94 -14.27 -7.11
N PRO A 344 4.86 -13.63 -6.62
CA PRO A 344 3.52 -13.80 -7.21
C PRO A 344 3.52 -13.46 -8.70
N SER A 345 4.05 -12.29 -9.07
CA SER A 345 4.09 -11.82 -10.46
C SER A 345 5.00 -12.66 -11.34
N ALA A 346 6.15 -13.08 -10.81
CA ALA A 346 7.06 -13.98 -11.52
C ALA A 346 6.41 -15.35 -11.79
N SER A 347 5.69 -15.92 -10.82
CA SER A 347 5.03 -17.22 -10.98
C SER A 347 3.93 -17.16 -12.06
N PHE A 348 3.10 -16.12 -12.06
CA PHE A 348 2.06 -15.93 -13.06
C PHE A 348 2.64 -15.60 -14.45
N PHE A 349 3.75 -14.86 -14.51
CA PHE A 349 4.46 -14.61 -15.76
C PHE A 349 5.02 -15.90 -16.37
N LEU A 350 5.63 -16.76 -15.54
CA LEU A 350 6.14 -18.05 -16.00
C LEU A 350 5.01 -18.98 -16.49
N ILE A 351 3.89 -19.04 -15.77
CA ILE A 351 2.70 -19.79 -16.20
C ILE A 351 2.18 -19.27 -17.54
N SER A 352 2.07 -17.94 -17.66
CA SER A 352 1.63 -17.27 -18.88
C SER A 352 2.55 -17.61 -20.06
N LEU A 353 3.86 -17.51 -19.86
CA LEU A 353 4.85 -17.79 -20.90
C LEU A 353 4.82 -19.27 -21.31
N TRP A 354 4.72 -20.19 -20.35
CA TRP A 354 4.61 -21.63 -20.61
C TRP A 354 3.37 -21.96 -21.45
N LEU A 355 2.22 -21.34 -21.15
CA LEU A 355 1.00 -21.52 -21.92
C LEU A 355 1.10 -20.97 -23.35
N MET A 356 1.81 -19.86 -23.56
CA MET A 356 2.06 -19.33 -24.91
C MET A 356 3.01 -20.23 -25.70
N LEU A 357 4.12 -20.68 -25.10
CA LEU A 357 5.14 -21.49 -25.77
C LEU A 357 4.64 -22.88 -26.17
N ARG A 358 3.80 -23.52 -25.34
CA ARG A 358 3.25 -24.85 -25.65
C ARG A 358 2.32 -24.87 -26.88
N LYS A 359 1.86 -23.71 -27.36
CA LYS A 359 0.89 -23.56 -28.46
C LYS A 359 1.35 -22.60 -29.56
N SER A 360 2.59 -22.14 -29.51
CA SER A 360 3.31 -21.68 -30.70
C SER A 360 3.86 -22.88 -31.44
#